data_AF-A0A1V9FY60-F1
#
_entry.id   AF-A0A1V9FY60-F1
#
_cell.length_a   1.000
_cell.length_b   1.000
_cell.length_c   1.000
_cell.angle_alpha   90.00
_cell.angle_beta   90.00
_cell.angle_gamma   90.00
#
_symmetry.space_group_name_H-M   'P 1'
#
loop_
_entity.id
_entity.type
_entity.pdbx_description
1 polymer ?
#
loop_
_entity_poly.entity_id
_entity_poly.type
_entity_poly.pdbx_seq_one_letter_code
_entity_poly.pdbx_strand_id
1 'polypeptide(L)'
;MFSIVNTGIINPGQNINHNIMKLRKEVLKAINKPPTRRRLMDVLGCTEFTIARYIQKNSDNLTKAAALQVIREVTGLTDSEILEGN
;
A
#
# COMPACT_ATOMS: atom_id res chain seq x y z
N MET A 1 -15.27 -8.44 40.47
CA MET A 1 -15.65 -7.27 39.65
C MET A 1 -14.51 -7.01 38.68
N PHE A 2 -14.80 -7.01 37.38
CA PHE A 2 -13.84 -7.01 36.28
C PHE A 2 -12.98 -5.73 36.25
N SER A 3 -11.69 -5.83 35.94
CA SER A 3 -11.17 -5.38 34.63
C SER A 3 -9.69 -5.71 34.45
N ILE A 4 -9.43 -6.57 33.47
CA ILE A 4 -8.14 -6.77 32.81
C ILE A 4 -7.79 -5.51 32.01
N VAL A 5 -6.67 -4.85 32.33
CA VAL A 5 -5.98 -3.98 31.37
C VAL A 5 -4.61 -4.57 31.11
N ASN A 6 -4.60 -5.38 30.06
CA ASN A 6 -3.45 -5.99 29.44
C ASN A 6 -2.51 -4.88 28.94
N THR A 7 -1.52 -4.47 29.75
CA THR A 7 -0.41 -3.63 29.29
C THR A 7 0.50 -4.49 28.43
N GLY A 8 0.10 -4.68 27.18
CA GLY A 8 0.90 -5.33 26.16
C GLY A 8 2.15 -4.51 25.86
N ILE A 9 3.25 -4.86 26.52
CA ILE A 9 4.60 -4.49 26.10
C ILE A 9 4.81 -5.12 24.72
N ILE A 10 4.94 -4.29 23.69
CA ILE A 10 5.30 -4.74 22.35
C ILE A 10 6.78 -5.17 22.34
N ASN A 11 7.04 -6.43 21.98
CA ASN A 11 8.38 -6.99 21.85
C ASN A 11 9.16 -6.28 20.71
N PRO A 12 10.45 -5.94 20.88
CA PRO A 12 11.32 -5.46 19.80
C PRO A 12 11.65 -6.64 18.85
N GLY A 13 10.69 -6.99 18.00
CA GLY A 13 10.77 -8.17 17.16
C GLY A 13 9.48 -8.51 16.41
N GLN A 14 8.63 -7.52 16.11
CA GLN A 14 7.46 -7.74 15.26
C GLN A 14 7.89 -8.10 13.83
N ASN A 15 8.21 -9.39 13.60
CA ASN A 15 8.06 -10.02 12.30
C ASN A 15 6.58 -10.34 12.14
N ILE A 16 5.81 -9.35 11.70
CA ILE A 16 4.51 -9.61 11.13
C ILE A 16 4.75 -10.21 9.75
N ASN A 17 4.67 -11.54 9.66
CA ASN A 17 4.23 -12.21 8.45
C ASN A 17 2.76 -11.82 8.23
N HIS A 18 2.53 -10.55 7.94
CA HIS A 18 1.28 -10.10 7.40
C HIS A 18 1.23 -10.74 6.01
N ASN A 19 0.11 -11.37 5.67
CA ASN A 19 -0.12 -11.86 4.32
C ASN A 19 -0.31 -10.60 3.45
N ILE A 20 0.79 -9.87 3.19
CA ILE A 20 0.75 -8.52 2.63
C ILE A 20 0.40 -8.70 1.17
N MET A 21 -0.85 -8.41 0.80
CA MET A 21 -1.19 -8.11 -0.58
C MET A 21 -0.28 -6.97 -1.02
N LYS A 22 0.65 -7.32 -1.89
CA LYS A 22 1.68 -6.44 -2.44
C LYS A 22 1.35 -6.14 -3.89
N LEU A 23 1.84 -5.03 -4.39
CA LEU A 23 1.80 -4.75 -5.82
C LEU A 23 2.93 -5.49 -6.53
N ARG A 24 2.66 -5.96 -7.75
CA ARG A 24 3.72 -6.47 -8.61
C ARG A 24 4.75 -5.40 -8.92
N LYS A 25 6.02 -5.80 -9.09
CA LYS A 25 7.13 -4.88 -9.39
C LYS A 25 6.91 -4.05 -10.66
N GLU A 26 6.28 -4.64 -11.67
CA GLU A 26 5.98 -3.97 -12.94
C GLU A 26 4.98 -2.84 -12.75
N VAL A 27 3.96 -3.07 -11.92
CA VAL A 27 2.96 -2.07 -11.54
C VAL A 27 3.62 -0.94 -10.77
N LEU A 28 4.48 -1.25 -9.78
CA LEU A 28 5.23 -0.24 -9.03
C LEU A 28 6.06 0.68 -9.93
N LYS A 29 6.69 0.12 -10.97
CA LYS A 29 7.45 0.89 -11.96
C LYS A 29 6.52 1.76 -12.82
N ALA A 30 5.36 1.24 -13.22
CA ALA A 30 4.39 1.96 -14.03
C ALA A 30 3.80 3.18 -13.30
N ILE A 31 3.54 3.05 -11.99
CA ILE A 31 2.91 4.10 -11.17
C ILE A 31 3.90 5.10 -10.58
N ASN A 32 5.22 4.83 -10.63
CA ASN A 32 6.25 5.75 -10.16
C ASN A 32 6.54 6.88 -11.17
N LYS A 33 5.49 7.60 -11.57
CA LYS A 33 5.55 8.75 -12.47
C LYS A 33 5.00 9.99 -11.75
N PRO A 34 5.57 11.19 -11.94
CA PRO A 34 5.05 12.42 -11.32
C PRO A 34 3.53 12.63 -11.43
N PRO A 35 2.89 12.46 -12.60
CA PRO A 35 1.43 12.64 -12.71
C PRO A 35 0.64 11.60 -11.89
N THR A 36 1.09 10.35 -11.87
CA THR A 36 0.43 9.28 -11.11
C THR A 36 0.60 9.46 -9.61
N ARG A 37 1.79 9.87 -9.15
CA ARG A 37 2.02 10.16 -7.73
C ARG A 37 1.14 11.29 -7.23
N ARG A 38 0.90 12.32 -8.06
CA ARG A 38 -0.01 13.42 -7.72
C ARG A 38 -1.47 12.97 -7.61
N ARG A 39 -1.94 12.09 -8.50
CA ARG A 39 -3.27 11.49 -8.36
C ARG A 39 -3.41 10.63 -7.10
N LEU A 40 -2.39 9.83 -6.80
CA LEU A 40 -2.37 9.02 -5.58
C LEU A 40 -2.31 9.89 -4.31
N MET A 41 -1.62 11.03 -4.38
CA MET A 41 -1.57 12.04 -3.33
C MET A 41 -2.97 12.58 -3.02
N ASP A 42 -3.71 13.00 -4.06
CA ASP A 42 -5.06 13.54 -3.94
C ASP A 42 -6.05 12.51 -3.37
N VAL A 43 -5.96 11.26 -3.81
CA VAL A 43 -6.86 10.17 -3.41
C VAL A 43 -6.56 9.63 -2.02
N LEU A 44 -5.27 9.52 -1.65
CA LEU A 44 -4.85 8.99 -0.35
C LEU A 44 -4.68 10.09 0.71
N GLY A 45 -4.82 11.37 0.34
CA GLY A 45 -4.70 12.51 1.26
C GLY A 45 -3.34 12.60 1.94
N CYS A 46 -2.27 12.18 1.27
CA CYS A 46 -0.91 12.19 1.81
C CYS A 46 0.01 13.04 0.93
N THR A 47 1.31 13.14 1.24
CA THR A 47 2.25 13.94 0.42
C THR A 47 2.84 13.12 -0.72
N GLU A 48 3.34 13.78 -1.78
CA GLU A 48 4.04 13.09 -2.86
C GLU A 48 5.26 12.28 -2.36
N PHE A 49 5.97 12.80 -1.33
CA PHE A 49 7.06 12.09 -0.68
C PHE A 49 6.59 10.79 0.00
N THR A 50 5.44 10.84 0.67
CA THR A 50 4.81 9.66 1.28
C THR A 50 4.46 8.62 0.21
N ILE A 51 3.89 9.03 -0.92
CA ILE A 51 3.60 8.13 -2.05
C ILE A 51 4.87 7.49 -2.59
N ALA A 52 5.93 8.27 -2.82
CA ALA A 52 7.22 7.74 -3.28
C ALA A 52 7.76 6.68 -2.31
N ARG A 53 7.66 6.92 -1.00
CA ARG A 53 8.05 5.95 0.04
C ARG A 53 7.19 4.69 0.02
N TYR A 54 5.88 4.81 -0.19
CA TYR A 54 4.98 3.66 -0.31
C TYR A 54 5.32 2.78 -1.51
N ILE A 55 5.63 3.40 -2.65
CA ILE A 55 6.06 2.68 -3.86
C ILE A 55 7.38 1.96 -3.60
N GLN A 56 8.37 2.64 -3.02
CA GLN A 56 9.68 2.04 -2.71
C GLN A 56 9.58 0.86 -1.74
N LYS A 57 8.70 0.95 -0.73
CA LYS A 57 8.52 -0.08 0.29
C LYS A 57 7.49 -1.16 -0.07
N ASN A 58 6.80 -1.02 -1.20
CA ASN A 58 5.65 -1.83 -1.57
C ASN A 58 4.62 -1.92 -0.42
N SER A 59 4.17 -0.75 0.03
CA SER A 59 3.21 -0.67 1.14
C SER A 59 1.83 -1.15 0.69
N ASP A 60 1.19 -1.91 1.57
CA ASP A 60 -0.23 -2.23 1.62
C ASP A 60 -1.17 -1.02 1.46
N ASN A 61 -0.74 0.19 1.77
CA ASN A 61 -1.54 1.39 1.50
C ASN A 61 -1.86 1.57 0.01
N LEU A 62 -1.04 0.99 -0.88
CA LEU A 62 -1.27 1.02 -2.32
C LEU A 62 -2.22 -0.09 -2.80
N THR A 63 -2.57 -1.06 -1.95
CA THR A 63 -3.56 -2.11 -2.26
C THR A 63 -4.95 -1.80 -1.72
N LYS A 64 -5.15 -0.62 -1.12
CA LYS A 64 -6.47 -0.11 -0.74
C LYS A 64 -7.30 0.23 -1.98
N ALA A 65 -8.62 0.09 -1.88
CA ALA A 65 -9.55 0.30 -2.98
C ALA A 65 -9.35 1.63 -3.74
N ALA A 66 -9.12 2.72 -3.00
CA ALA A 66 -8.90 4.04 -3.59
C ALA A 66 -7.60 4.11 -4.42
N ALA A 67 -6.51 3.51 -3.94
CA ALA A 67 -5.26 3.42 -4.68
C ALA A 67 -5.39 2.48 -5.88
N LEU A 68 -6.02 1.31 -5.71
CA LEU A 68 -6.24 0.35 -6.78
C LEU A 68 -7.03 0.95 -7.94
N GLN A 69 -8.04 1.75 -7.67
CA GLN A 69 -8.79 2.45 -8.72
C GLN A 69 -7.85 3.30 -9.60
N VAL A 70 -7.01 4.15 -8.98
CA VAL A 70 -6.05 4.99 -9.72
C VAL A 70 -5.06 4.13 -10.50
N ILE A 71 -4.60 3.03 -9.90
CA ILE A 71 -3.65 2.12 -10.55
C ILE A 71 -4.29 1.49 -11.79
N ARG A 72 -5.52 0.97 -11.70
CA ARG A 72 -6.27 0.41 -12.83
C ARG A 72 -6.46 1.43 -13.95
N GLU A 73 -6.83 2.67 -13.61
CA GLU A 73 -7.02 3.74 -14.60
C GLU A 73 -5.73 4.09 -15.34
N VAL A 74 -4.59 4.02 -14.66
CA VAL A 74 -3.28 4.40 -15.24
C VAL A 74 -2.63 3.24 -16.00
N THR A 75 -2.76 2.01 -15.53
CA THR A 75 -2.10 0.84 -16.12
C THR A 75 -2.99 0.06 -17.07
N GLY A 76 -4.31 0.18 -16.96
CA GLY A 76 -5.28 -0.65 -17.69
C GLY A 76 -5.33 -2.11 -17.23
N LEU A 77 -4.65 -2.45 -16.13
CA LEU A 77 -4.55 -3.81 -15.61
C LEU A 77 -5.70 -4.16 -14.67
N THR A 78 -6.01 -5.45 -14.60
CA THR A 78 -6.98 -6.01 -13.64
C THR A 78 -6.36 -6.25 -12.27
N ASP A 79 -7.19 -6.46 -11.23
CA ASP A 79 -6.68 -6.68 -9.85
C ASP A 79 -5.73 -7.87 -9.72
N SER A 80 -6.00 -8.95 -10.46
CA SER A 80 -5.16 -10.16 -10.49
C SER A 80 -3.79 -9.91 -11.11
N GLU A 81 -3.70 -8.94 -12.02
CA GLU A 81 -2.45 -8.48 -12.64
C GLU A 81 -1.75 -7.43 -11.79
N ILE A 82 -2.50 -6.68 -10.98
CA ILE A 82 -1.97 -5.63 -10.10
C ILE A 82 -1.35 -6.21 -8.82
N LEU A 83 -2.05 -7.17 -8.21
CA LEU A 83 -1.70 -7.76 -6.93
C LEU A 83 -0.76 -8.96 -7.12
N GLU A 84 0.18 -9.10 -6.19
CA GLU A 84 1.08 -10.23 -6.02
C GLU A 84 0.52 -11.11 -4.91
N GLY A 85 0.00 -12.29 -5.26
CA GLY A 85 -0.69 -13.20 -4.34
C GLY A 85 -1.86 -13.87 -5.04
N ASN A 86 -1.56 -14.96 -5.73
CA ASN A 86 -2.55 -15.91 -6.25
C ASN A 86 -2.44 -17.19 -5.43
#